data_AF-A0A2V7N4N9-F1
#
_entry.id   AF-A0A2V7N4N9-F1
#
_cell.length_a   1.000
_cell.length_b   1.000
_cell.length_c   1.000
_cell.angle_alpha   90.00
_cell.angle_beta   90.00
_cell.angle_gamma   90.00
#
_symmetry.space_group_name_H-M   'P 1'
#
loop_
_entity.id
_entity.type
_entity.pdbx_description
1 polymer ?
#
loop_
_entity_poly.entity_id
_entity_poly.type
_entity_poly.pdbx_seq_one_letter_code
_entity_poly.pdbx_strand_id
1 'polypeptide(L)'
;MSITIALYARRKQWPLDGVEIRLQFFRSHAKDCENCMDKEAMLDRIDTEVKLEGSLTAEQRARLLEIGQKCPVHRTLKSGIHVTAVGG
;
A
#
# COMPACT_ATOMS: atom_id res chain seq x y z
N MET A 1 1.02 6.07 2.03
CA MET A 1 0.03 6.45 0.99
C MET A 1 -0.91 7.59 1.44
N SER A 2 -1.28 7.67 2.72
CA SER A 2 -2.18 8.72 3.26
C SER A 2 -1.73 10.14 2.91
N ILE A 3 -0.46 10.45 3.12
CA ILE A 3 0.14 11.77 2.81
C ILE A 3 -0.02 12.11 1.32
N THR A 4 0.23 11.17 0.42
CA THR A 4 0.12 11.38 -1.03
C THR A 4 -1.32 11.71 -1.44
N ILE A 5 -2.29 10.98 -0.89
CA ILE A 5 -3.72 11.20 -1.13
C ILE A 5 -4.15 12.57 -0.58
N ALA A 6 -3.81 12.85 0.68
CA ALA A 6 -4.17 14.10 1.35
C ALA A 6 -3.56 15.33 0.65
N LEU A 7 -2.30 15.26 0.23
CA LEU A 7 -1.63 16.33 -0.51
C LEU A 7 -2.32 16.60 -1.86
N TYR A 8 -2.68 15.56 -2.59
CA TYR A 8 -3.37 15.68 -3.88
C TYR A 8 -4.75 16.34 -3.72
N ALA A 9 -5.54 15.86 -2.75
CA ALA A 9 -6.86 16.42 -2.46
C ALA A 9 -6.78 17.90 -2.06
N ARG A 10 -5.84 18.27 -1.18
CA ARG A 10 -5.60 19.66 -0.77
C ARG A 10 -5.24 20.55 -1.96
N ARG A 11 -4.32 20.11 -2.82
CA ARG A 11 -3.92 20.86 -4.02
C ARG A 11 -5.08 21.06 -5.00
N LYS A 12 -6.02 20.14 -5.04
CA LYS A 12 -7.24 20.21 -5.86
C LYS A 12 -8.43 20.87 -5.15
N GLN A 13 -8.25 21.28 -3.88
CA GLN A 13 -9.30 21.82 -3.02
C GLN A 13 -10.53 20.89 -2.93
N TRP A 14 -10.30 19.58 -2.87
CA TRP A 14 -11.37 18.60 -2.70
C TRP A 14 -11.76 18.44 -1.22
N PRO A 15 -13.06 18.20 -0.91
CA PRO A 15 -13.57 18.09 0.45
C PRO A 15 -13.26 16.71 1.06
N LEU A 16 -11.97 16.41 1.22
CA LEU A 16 -11.46 15.21 1.88
C LEU A 16 -11.18 15.55 3.34
N ASP A 17 -11.98 14.99 4.25
CA ASP A 17 -11.88 15.24 5.69
C ASP A 17 -10.88 14.27 6.36
N GLY A 18 -10.78 13.04 5.85
CA GLY A 18 -9.97 12.00 6.45
C GLY A 18 -9.54 10.91 5.47
N VAL A 19 -8.35 10.35 5.71
CA VAL A 19 -7.84 9.16 5.01
C VAL A 19 -7.42 8.13 6.06
N GLU A 20 -8.09 7.00 6.08
CA GLU A 20 -7.70 5.85 6.90
C GLU A 20 -7.18 4.75 5.99
N ILE A 21 -6.04 4.17 6.36
CA ILE A 21 -5.45 3.05 5.63
C ILE A 21 -5.16 1.95 6.64
N ARG A 22 -5.71 0.76 6.38
CA ARG A 22 -5.42 -0.46 7.13
C ARG A 22 -4.54 -1.36 6.29
N LEU A 23 -3.44 -1.82 6.89
CA LEU A 23 -2.51 -2.76 6.29
C LEU A 23 -2.56 -4.07 7.07
N GLN A 24 -2.68 -5.18 6.37
CA GLN A 24 -2.60 -6.52 6.95
C GLN A 24 -1.48 -7.28 6.27
N PHE A 25 -0.53 -7.76 7.08
CA PHE A 25 0.64 -8.51 6.62
C PHE A 25 0.45 -10.00 6.92
N PHE A 26 0.65 -10.85 5.92
CA PHE A 26 0.57 -12.30 6.04
C PHE A 26 1.92 -12.90 5.68
N ARG A 27 2.46 -13.70 6.59
CA ARG A 27 3.71 -14.44 6.38
C ARG A 27 3.38 -15.88 6.01
N SER A 28 3.78 -16.32 4.82
CA SER A 28 3.68 -17.73 4.44
C SER A 28 5.01 -18.42 4.73
N HIS A 29 5.03 -19.35 5.69
CA HIS A 29 6.16 -20.24 5.90
C HIS A 29 6.07 -21.40 4.92
N ALA A 30 6.86 -21.37 3.85
CA ALA A 30 7.12 -22.55 3.03
C ALA A 30 7.92 -23.55 3.88
N LYS A 31 7.24 -24.41 4.63
CA LYS A 31 7.88 -25.57 5.29
C LYS A 31 7.71 -26.89 4.55
N ASP A 32 6.87 -26.99 3.52
CA ASP A 32 6.71 -28.21 2.72
C ASP A 32 6.56 -27.90 1.23
N CYS A 33 7.63 -27.45 0.57
CA CYS A 33 7.65 -27.46 -0.89
C CYS A 33 8.97 -28.04 -1.38
N GLU A 34 9.03 -29.37 -1.47
CA GLU A 34 10.15 -30.11 -2.08
C GLU A 34 10.33 -29.81 -3.58
N ASN A 35 9.42 -29.04 -4.21
CA ASN A 35 9.45 -28.80 -5.65
C ASN A 35 9.08 -27.37 -6.09
N CYS A 36 9.33 -26.36 -5.25
CA CYS A 36 9.16 -24.96 -5.66
C CYS A 36 10.43 -24.48 -6.39
N MET A 37 10.38 -24.40 -7.72
CA MET A 37 11.48 -23.88 -8.55
C MET A 37 11.78 -22.39 -8.33
N ASP A 38 10.93 -21.66 -7.58
CA ASP A 38 11.17 -20.27 -7.21
C ASP A 38 11.30 -20.12 -5.69
N LYS A 39 12.51 -20.33 -5.17
CA LYS A 39 12.85 -20.12 -3.74
C LYS A 39 12.70 -18.67 -3.28
N GLU A 40 12.53 -17.72 -4.21
CA GLU A 40 12.30 -16.30 -3.92
C GLU A 40 10.81 -15.96 -3.65
N ALA A 41 9.89 -16.90 -3.88
CA ALA A 41 8.46 -16.72 -3.66
C ALA A 41 8.04 -16.98 -2.20
N MET A 42 8.84 -16.55 -1.21
CA MET A 42 8.29 -16.22 0.11
C MET A 42 7.47 -14.93 -0.05
N LEU A 43 6.30 -15.09 -0.66
CA LEU A 43 5.36 -14.00 -0.93
C LEU A 43 4.70 -13.61 0.39
N ASP A 44 5.41 -12.82 1.17
CA ASP A 44 4.82 -11.99 2.21
C ASP A 44 3.70 -11.16 1.56
N ARG A 45 2.44 -11.48 1.87
CA ARG A 45 1.26 -10.85 1.27
C ARG A 45 0.86 -9.66 2.12
N ILE A 46 0.64 -8.51 1.49
CA ILE A 46 0.15 -7.30 2.15
C ILE A 46 -1.20 -6.93 1.55
N ASP A 47 -2.25 -7.05 2.34
CA ASP A 47 -3.56 -6.52 1.99
C ASP A 47 -3.66 -5.08 2.48
N THR A 48 -4.25 -4.21 1.67
CA THR A 48 -4.44 -2.78 1.98
C THR A 48 -5.89 -2.39 1.78
N GLU A 49 -6.51 -1.84 2.81
CA GLU A 49 -7.83 -1.23 2.74
C GLU A 49 -7.70 0.29 2.88
N VAL A 50 -8.37 1.05 2.02
CA VAL A 50 -8.34 2.52 2.04
C VAL A 50 -9.75 3.06 2.20
N LYS A 51 -9.96 3.83 3.26
CA LYS A 51 -11.21 4.53 3.53
C LYS A 51 -10.98 6.04 3.38
N LEU A 52 -11.87 6.67 2.60
CA LEU A 52 -11.87 8.12 2.34
C LEU A 52 -13.13 8.74 2.93
N GLU A 53 -12.94 9.76 3.76
CA GLU A 53 -14.00 10.49 4.46
C GLU A 53 -14.18 11.89 3.88
N GLY A 54 -15.43 12.33 3.80
CA GLY A 54 -15.82 13.63 3.23
C GLY A 54 -16.73 13.54 2.00
N SER A 55 -17.22 14.70 1.59
CA SER A 55 -18.23 14.91 0.54
C SER A 55 -17.65 14.79 -0.88
N LEU A 56 -17.01 13.66 -1.16
CA LEU A 56 -16.32 13.38 -2.41
C LEU A 56 -17.27 12.72 -3.43
N THR A 57 -17.19 13.17 -4.68
CA THR A 57 -17.86 12.47 -5.79
C THR A 57 -17.22 11.11 -6.06
N ALA A 58 -17.92 10.24 -6.81
CA ALA A 58 -17.39 8.94 -7.19
C ALA A 58 -16.08 9.06 -7.99
N GLU A 59 -15.98 10.05 -8.87
CA GLU A 59 -14.81 10.34 -9.69
C GLU A 59 -13.63 10.82 -8.82
N GLN A 60 -13.90 11.68 -7.84
CA GLN A 60 -12.89 12.14 -6.89
C GLN A 60 -12.36 10.98 -6.06
N ARG A 61 -13.24 10.11 -5.56
CA ARG A 61 -12.86 8.90 -4.80
C ARG A 61 -12.00 7.98 -5.64
N ALA A 62 -12.43 7.64 -6.85
CA ALA A 62 -11.68 6.78 -7.78
C ALA A 62 -10.28 7.36 -8.05
N ARG A 63 -10.21 8.68 -8.30
CA ARG A 63 -8.93 9.33 -8.57
C ARG A 63 -8.00 9.35 -7.35
N LEU A 64 -8.53 9.59 -6.15
CA LEU A 64 -7.73 9.54 -4.92
C LEU A 64 -7.15 8.14 -4.68
N LEU A 65 -7.91 7.08 -4.96
CA LEU A 65 -7.42 5.71 -4.87
C LEU A 65 -6.30 5.42 -5.87
N GLU A 66 -6.43 5.86 -7.14
CA GLU A 66 -5.35 5.75 -8.12
C GLU A 66 -4.07 6.48 -7.68
N ILE A 67 -4.21 7.68 -7.11
CA ILE A 67 -3.08 8.46 -6.60
C ILE A 67 -2.43 7.74 -5.41
N GLY A 68 -3.23 7.11 -4.54
CA GLY A 68 -2.74 6.29 -3.43
C GLY A 68 -1.79 5.17 -3.88
N GLN A 69 -2.11 4.51 -5.01
CA GLN A 69 -1.28 3.44 -5.58
C GLN A 69 0.07 3.93 -6.13
N LYS A 70 0.22 5.23 -6.40
CA LYS A 70 1.48 5.84 -6.85
C LYS A 70 2.41 6.21 -5.71
N CYS A 71 2.05 5.93 -4.47
CA CYS A 71 2.89 6.19 -3.31
C CYS A 71 4.22 5.40 -3.41
N PRO A 72 5.38 6.05 -3.23
CA PRO A 72 6.70 5.41 -3.34
C PRO A 72 6.82 4.13 -2.52
N VAL A 73 6.30 4.12 -1.29
CA VAL A 73 6.28 2.93 -0.42
C VAL A 73 5.51 1.76 -1.02
N HIS A 74 4.38 1.98 -1.71
CA HIS A 74 3.64 0.90 -2.36
C HIS A 74 4.45 0.25 -3.48
N ARG A 75 5.20 1.07 -4.22
CA ARG A 75 6.07 0.60 -5.28
C ARG A 75 7.20 -0.26 -4.72
N THR A 76 7.81 0.18 -3.61
CA THR A 76 8.86 -0.57 -2.91
C THR A 76 8.34 -1.89 -2.34
N LEU A 77 7.13 -1.91 -1.75
CA LEU A 77 6.53 -3.14 -1.24
C LEU A 77 6.21 -4.15 -2.36
N LYS A 78 5.77 -3.66 -3.53
CA LYS A 78 5.50 -4.51 -4.70
C LYS A 78 6.76 -5.10 -5.34
N SER A 79 7.91 -4.44 -5.23
CA SER A 79 9.16 -4.92 -5.84
C SER A 79 9.91 -5.96 -5.00
N GLY A 80 9.39 -6.33 -3.83
CA GLY A 80 10.14 -7.07 -2.83
C GLY A 80 11.09 -6.15 -2.06
N ILE A 81 11.16 -6.34 -0.74
CA ILE A 81 12.02 -5.54 0.14
C ILE A 81 12.97 -6.48 0.86
N HIS A 82 14.26 -6.21 0.73
CA HIS A 82 15.29 -6.80 1.59
C HIS A 82 15.71 -5.76 2.64
N VAL A 83 15.37 -6.00 3.91
CA VAL A 83 15.72 -5.10 5.02
C VAL A 83 16.92 -5.68 5.76
N THR A 84 18.01 -4.93 5.84
CA THR A 84 19.18 -5.27 6.66
C THR A 84 19.25 -4.37 7.89
N ALA A 85 19.63 -4.94 9.04
CA ALA A 85 19.93 -4.17 10.23
C ALA A 85 21.40 -3.72 10.19
N VAL A 86 21.64 -2.42 10.37
CA VAL A 86 22.99 -1.87 10.57
C VAL A 86 23.16 -1.52 12.05
N GLY A 87 24.06 -2.24 12.72
CA GLY A 87 24.48 -1.96 14.11
C GLY A 87 25.84 -1.28 14.12
N GLY A 88 25.98 -0.25 14.95
CA GLY A 88 27.25 0.40 15.27
C GLY A 88 27.89 -0.20 16.51
#